data_AF-Q0W3P8-F1
#
_entry.id   AF-Q0W3P8-F1
#
_cell.length_a   1.000
_cell.length_b   1.000
_cell.length_c   1.000
_cell.angle_alpha   90.00
_cell.angle_beta   90.00
_cell.angle_gamma   90.00
#
_symmetry.space_group_name_H-M   'P 1'
#
loop_
_entity.id
_entity.type
_entity.pdbx_description
1 polymer ?
#
loop_
_entity_poly.entity_id
_entity_poly.type
_entity_poly.pdbx_seq_one_letter_code
_entity_poly.pdbx_strand_id
1 'polypeptide(L)' 'MKTLIICESVHHGCTKKVADSMAGPLKAEVKKPGEVDADLLATYDLIGFGGTNKGRPDESDLEKAREFAARVAGK' A
#
# COMPACT_ATOMS: atom_id res chain seq x y z
N MET A 1 4.16 0.96 -17.29
CA MET A 1 3.88 1.40 -15.92
C MET A 1 3.63 0.18 -15.07
N LYS A 2 4.51 -0.10 -14.12
CA LYS A 2 4.39 -1.16 -13.11
C LYS A 2 3.64 -0.58 -11.91
N THR A 3 2.50 -1.17 -11.55
CA THR A 3 1.65 -0.68 -10.47
C THR A 3 1.55 -1.69 -9.34
N LEU A 4 1.69 -1.22 -8.11
CA LEU A 4 1.51 -2.02 -6.89
C LEU A 4 0.39 -1.40 -6.03
N ILE A 5 -0.50 -2.24 -5.50
CA ILE A 5 -1.42 -1.86 -4.42
C ILE A 5 -1.03 -2.67 -3.19
N ILE A 6 -0.59 -1.97 -2.15
CA ILE A 6 -0.29 -2.56 -0.85
C ILE A 6 -1.58 -2.51 -0.03
N CYS A 7 -2.18 -3.66 0.26
CA CYS A 7 -3.47 -3.75 0.92
C CYS A 7 -3.44 -4.71 2.11
N GLU A 8 -3.77 -4.20 3.30
CA GLU A 8 -4.12 -5.04 4.45
C GLU A 8 -5.63 -4.98 4.69
N SER A 9 -6.26 -6.14 4.94
CA SER A 9 -7.72 -6.23 5.06
C SER A 9 -8.14 -7.46 5.86
N VAL A 10 -8.15 -7.33 7.18
CA VAL A 10 -8.32 -8.45 8.12
C VAL A 10 -9.79 -8.77 8.44
N HIS A 11 -10.65 -7.75 8.57
CA HIS A 11 -12.00 -7.95 9.11
C HIS A 11 -13.01 -8.52 8.12
N HIS A 12 -13.44 -7.72 7.14
CA HIS A 12 -14.52 -8.09 6.20
C HIS A 12 -14.08 -8.15 4.74
N GLY A 13 -12.79 -7.99 4.47
CA GLY A 13 -12.28 -8.01 3.10
C GLY A 13 -12.67 -6.81 2.25
N CYS A 14 -13.41 -5.82 2.78
CA CYS A 14 -13.97 -4.71 1.98
C CYS A 14 -12.87 -3.94 1.24
N THR A 15 -11.78 -3.61 1.93
CA THR A 15 -10.64 -2.92 1.32
C THR A 15 -9.99 -3.77 0.24
N LYS A 16 -9.84 -5.08 0.46
CA LYS A 16 -9.30 -5.99 -0.55
C LYS A 16 -10.19 -6.04 -1.80
N LYS A 17 -11.52 -6.05 -1.66
CA LYS A 17 -12.46 -6.02 -2.81
C LYS A 17 -12.28 -4.76 -3.65
N VAL A 18 -12.09 -3.60 -3.01
CA VAL A 18 -11.78 -2.34 -3.70
C VAL A 18 -10.44 -2.43 -4.42
N ALA A 19 -9.39 -2.92 -3.74
CA ALA A 19 -8.06 -3.12 -4.33
C ALA A 19 -8.12 -4.06 -5.55
N ASP A 20 -8.80 -5.21 -5.45
CA ASP A 20 -8.96 -6.17 -6.54
C ASP A 20 -9.71 -5.54 -7.74
N SER A 21 -10.72 -4.72 -7.48
CA SER A 21 -11.48 -4.01 -8.54
C SER A 21 -10.63 -2.97 -9.27
N MET A 22 -9.71 -2.30 -8.55
CA MET A 22 -8.75 -1.36 -9.14
C MET A 22 -7.60 -2.07 -9.87
N ALA A 23 -7.20 -3.25 -9.39
CA ALA A 23 -6.06 -3.99 -9.91
C ALA A 23 -6.24 -4.39 -11.38
N GLY A 24 -7.45 -4.76 -11.80
CA GLY A 24 -7.75 -5.12 -13.19
C GLY A 24 -7.43 -3.99 -14.19
N PRO A 25 -8.11 -2.84 -14.10
CA PRO A 25 -7.85 -1.70 -14.98
C PRO A 25 -6.40 -1.17 -14.91
N LEU A 26 -5.80 -1.17 -13.72
CA LEU A 26 -4.43 -0.68 -13.51
C LEU A 26 -3.35 -1.72 -13.87
N LYS A 27 -3.73 -2.97 -14.14
CA LYS A 27 -2.82 -4.12 -14.23
C LYS A 27 -1.87 -4.19 -13.04
N ALA A 28 -2.40 -3.92 -11.84
CA ALA A 28 -1.61 -3.81 -10.62
C ALA A 28 -1.46 -5.16 -9.92
N GLU A 29 -0.32 -5.34 -9.27
CA GLU A 29 -0.16 -6.40 -8.27
C GLU A 29 -0.79 -5.95 -6.94
N VAL A 30 -1.49 -6.84 -6.23
CA VAL A 30 -2.00 -6.57 -4.89
C VAL A 30 -1.20 -7.42 -3.90
N LYS A 31 -0.48 -6.77 -2.97
CA LYS A 31 0.34 -7.42 -1.95
C LYS A 31 0.00 -6.92 -0.56
N LYS A 32 0.24 -7.74 0.47
CA LYS A 32 0.16 -7.29 1.87
C LYS A 32 1.40 -6.49 2.25
N PRO A 33 1.33 -5.60 3.26
CA PRO A 33 2.50 -4.85 3.72
C PRO A 33 3.71 -5.74 4.06
N GLY A 34 3.49 -6.93 4.64
CA GLY A 34 4.55 -7.87 5.00
C GLY A 34 5.24 -8.58 3.82
N GLU A 35 4.73 -8.42 2.60
CA GLU A 35 5.27 -9.04 1.38
C GLU A 35 6.08 -8.04 0.54
N VAL A 36 6.34 -6.84 1.08
CA VAL A 36 6.91 -5.71 0.35
C VAL A 36 8.07 -5.09 1.14
N ASP A 37 9.18 -4.86 0.46
CA ASP A 37 10.36 -4.15 0.97
C ASP A 37 10.71 -2.94 0.10
N ALA A 38 11.68 -2.13 0.55
CA ALA A 38 12.04 -0.89 -0.12
C ALA A 38 12.66 -1.11 -1.52
N ASP A 39 13.29 -2.25 -1.76
CA ASP A 39 13.93 -2.56 -3.04
C ASP A 39 12.89 -2.99 -4.06
N LEU A 40 11.91 -3.78 -3.64
CA LEU A 40 10.74 -4.11 -4.45
C LEU A 40 9.96 -2.85 -4.83
N LEU A 41 9.73 -1.94 -3.87
CA LEU A 41 9.01 -0.69 -4.10
C LEU A 41 9.66 0.19 -5.15
N ALA A 42 11.00 0.25 -5.18
CA ALA A 42 11.75 1.02 -6.16
C ALA A 42 11.56 0.52 -7.61
N THR A 43 11.02 -0.68 -7.81
CA THR A 43 10.73 -1.23 -9.15
C THR A 43 9.34 -0.85 -9.70
N TYR A 44 8.50 -0.17 -8.91
CA TYR A 44 7.16 0.25 -9.31
C TYR A 44 7.10 1.75 -9.60
N ASP A 45 6.32 2.08 -10.63
CA ASP A 45 6.09 3.45 -11.08
C ASP A 45 4.93 4.12 -10.31
N LEU A 46 3.98 3.32 -9.83
CA LEU A 46 2.80 3.77 -9.09
C LEU A 46 2.52 2.82 -7.93
N ILE A 47 2.39 3.37 -6.73
CA ILE A 47 2.11 2.63 -5.50
C ILE A 47 0.84 3.19 -4.86
N GLY A 48 -0.16 2.32 -4.66
CA GLY A 48 -1.35 2.60 -3.88
C GLY A 48 -1.30 1.91 -2.50
N PHE A 49 -1.94 2.52 -1.50
CA PHE A 49 -2.05 1.97 -0.15
C PHE A 49 -3.52 1.81 0.23
N GLY A 50 -3.86 0.67 0.84
CA GLY A 50 -5.20 0.37 1.31
C GLY A 50 -5.19 -0.36 2.64
N GLY A 51 -6.07 0.03 3.54
CA GLY A 51 -6.25 -0.63 4.83
C GLY A 51 -6.64 0.37 5.88
N THR A 52 -7.75 0.11 6.56
CA THR A 52 -8.21 0.91 7.69
C THR A 52 -8.78 -0.03 8.74
N ASN A 53 -8.48 0.26 10.00
CA ASN A 53 -9.01 -0.46 11.14
C ASN A 53 -9.60 0.57 12.11
N LYS A 54 -10.54 0.16 12.97
CA LYS A 54 -11.13 1.09 13.93
C LYS A 54 -10.04 1.71 14.82
N GLY A 55 -9.95 3.04 14.82
CA GLY A 55 -8.92 3.79 15.55
C GLY A 55 -7.57 3.89 14.83
N ARG A 56 -7.49 3.51 13.54
CA ARG A 56 -6.27 3.53 12.71
C ARG A 56 -6.60 4.01 11.28
N PRO A 57 -5.69 4.71 10.58
CA PRO A 57 -4.38 5.15 11.06
C PRO A 57 -4.49 6.21 12.16
N ASP A 58 -3.64 6.12 13.18
CA ASP A 58 -3.45 7.16 14.20
C ASP A 58 -2.18 7.99 13.93
N GLU A 59 -1.85 8.94 14.81
CA GLU A 59 -0.69 9.83 14.63
C GLU A 59 0.63 9.07 14.43
N SER A 60 0.84 7.96 15.15
CA SER A 60 2.06 7.14 14.98
C SER A 60 2.11 6.49 13.60
N ASP A 61 0.97 6.03 13.07
CA ASP A 61 0.92 5.47 11.71
C ASP A 61 1.23 6.53 10.65
N LEU A 62 0.71 7.75 10.86
CA LEU A 62 0.96 8.87 9.96
C LEU A 62 2.43 9.30 9.99
N GLU A 63 3.07 9.33 11.16
CA GLU A 63 4.49 9.66 11.28
C GLU A 63 5.36 8.62 10.56
N LYS A 64 5.12 7.32 10.80
CA LYS A 64 5.82 6.24 10.08
C LYS A 64 5.63 6.32 8.57
N ALA A 65 4.44 6.69 8.10
CA ALA A 65 4.18 6.89 6.68
C ALA A 65 4.99 8.07 6.10
N ARG A 66 5.13 9.17 6.85
CA ARG A 66 5.97 10.32 6.45
C ARG A 66 7.45 9.95 6.40
N GLU A 67 7.98 9.29 7.43
CA GLU A 67 9.37 8.82 7.47
C GLU A 67 9.68 7.89 6.30
N PHE A 68 8.76 6.96 6.00
CA PHE A 68 8.87 6.08 4.85
C PHE A 68 8.93 6.88 3.53
N ALA A 69 8.00 7.81 3.31
CA ALA A 69 7.97 8.63 2.11
C ALA A 69 9.25 9.46 1.94
N ALA A 70 9.78 10.04 3.03
CA ALA A 70 11.04 10.79 3.01
C ALA A 70 12.22 9.90 2.61
N ARG A 71 12.29 8.66 3.12
CA ARG A 71 13.33 7.69 2.76
C ARG A 71 13.27 7.25 1.30
N VAL A 72 12.08 7.18 0.71
CA VAL A 72 11.90 6.82 -0.70
C VAL A 72 12.19 8.01 -1.62
N ALA A 73 11.75 9.22 -1.26
CA ALA A 73 11.96 10.43 -2.07
C ALA A 73 13.40 10.93 -2.09
N GLY A 74 14.21 10.58 -1.09
CA GLY A 74 15.64 10.91 -1.01
C GLY A 74 16.57 9.93 -1.74
N LYS A 75 16.04 8.97 -2.50
CA LYS A 75 16.81 8.05 -3.35
C LYS A 75 16.84 8.50 -4.80
#